data_AF-A0A7Y9T4K4-F1
#
_entry.id   AF-A0A7Y9T4K4-F1
#
_cell.length_a   1.000
_cell.length_b   1.000
_cell.length_c   1.000
_cell.angle_alpha   90.00
_cell.angle_beta   90.00
_cell.angle_gamma   90.00
#
_symmetry.space_group_name_H-M   'P 1'
#
loop_
_entity.id
_entity.type
_entity.pdbx_description
1 polymer ?
#
loop_
_entity_poly.entity_id
_entity_poly.type
_entity_poly.pdbx_seq_one_letter_code
_entity_poly.pdbx_strand_id
1 'polypeptide(L)'
;MNDFLLEAFPNPERKGCPDESTLKALAENRLPLDDPAGLHVGSCSECYAEYRHYRLDWKGAKEAESANATSVSVPNDIQSSAIPLGTKRPPARSRGSFLVAAASVLVICGAAIAYRYQHQTSTAPVQIASSAPVDAKVDLFNAPTLRGVDDDAAPLQEVSLPAAVVHLSVTLPRFSQSGRYEVVVSQDRGGSQLVAKGFGTAADTNGKVGMDVTLDLRAAKAGSYFLATVRGSDNGTYYYPLQVK
;
A
#
# COMPACT_ATOMS: atom_id res chain seq x y z
N MET A 1 3.33 -22.05 -26.35
CA MET A 1 2.27 -21.88 -27.37
C MET A 1 0.88 -21.91 -26.75
N ASN A 2 0.68 -21.18 -25.65
CA ASN A 2 -0.63 -20.64 -25.23
C ASN A 2 -0.56 -19.12 -25.04
N ASP A 3 0.64 -18.56 -25.25
CA ASP A 3 1.06 -17.23 -24.81
C ASP A 3 0.41 -16.12 -25.65
N PHE A 4 -0.15 -16.47 -26.82
CA PHE A 4 -1.09 -15.66 -27.59
C PHE A 4 -2.26 -15.13 -26.73
N LEU A 5 -2.75 -15.91 -25.76
CA LEU A 5 -3.82 -15.48 -24.86
C LEU A 5 -3.42 -14.29 -23.97
N LEU A 6 -2.13 -13.96 -23.82
CA LEU A 6 -1.65 -12.80 -23.07
C LEU A 6 -1.83 -11.47 -23.82
N GLU A 7 -2.09 -11.51 -25.13
CA GLU A 7 -2.13 -10.32 -26.00
C GLU A 7 -3.43 -10.24 -26.82
N ALA A 8 -4.10 -11.38 -27.06
CA ALA A 8 -5.26 -11.46 -27.95
C ALA A 8 -6.56 -10.84 -27.41
N PHE A 9 -6.71 -10.71 -26.09
CA PHE A 9 -7.96 -10.33 -25.43
C PHE A 9 -7.74 -9.34 -24.26
N PRO A 10 -7.17 -8.14 -24.51
CA PRO A 10 -6.86 -7.17 -23.47
C PRO A 10 -8.12 -6.66 -22.75
N ASN A 11 -8.10 -6.66 -21.42
CA ASN A 11 -9.19 -6.19 -20.56
C ASN A 11 -8.63 -5.31 -19.41
N PRO A 12 -8.01 -4.16 -19.71
CA PRO A 12 -7.30 -3.35 -18.71
C PRO A 12 -8.21 -2.78 -17.60
N GLU A 13 -9.51 -2.67 -17.86
CA GLU A 13 -10.51 -2.23 -16.89
C GLU A 13 -11.10 -3.40 -16.06
N ARG A 14 -10.61 -4.63 -16.28
CA ARG A 14 -11.02 -5.87 -15.60
C ARG A 14 -12.55 -6.09 -15.58
N LYS A 15 -13.22 -5.73 -16.68
CA LYS A 15 -14.68 -5.85 -16.83
C LYS A 15 -15.11 -7.32 -16.83
N GLY A 16 -16.00 -7.67 -15.91
CA GLY A 16 -16.51 -9.04 -15.76
C GLY A 16 -15.48 -10.09 -15.35
N CYS A 17 -14.31 -9.68 -14.84
CA CYS A 17 -13.28 -10.62 -14.39
C CYS A 17 -13.69 -11.33 -13.09
N PRO A 18 -13.45 -12.64 -12.96
CA PRO A 18 -13.64 -13.36 -11.70
C PRO A 18 -12.72 -12.85 -10.59
N ASP A 19 -13.09 -13.13 -9.35
CA ASP A 19 -12.29 -12.82 -8.17
C ASP A 19 -11.05 -13.72 -8.04
N GLU A 20 -10.12 -13.32 -7.17
CA GLU A 20 -8.87 -14.04 -6.94
C GLU A 20 -9.08 -15.48 -6.44
N SER A 21 -10.08 -15.72 -5.57
CA SER A 21 -10.31 -17.03 -4.97
C SER A 21 -10.90 -18.03 -5.97
N THR A 22 -11.79 -17.58 -6.85
CA THR A 22 -12.29 -18.34 -8.01
C THR A 22 -11.18 -18.63 -9.01
N LEU A 23 -10.38 -17.62 -9.36
CA LEU A 23 -9.27 -17.78 -10.31
C LEU A 23 -8.19 -18.75 -9.79
N LYS A 24 -7.90 -18.69 -8.50
CA LYS A 24 -7.05 -19.67 -7.80
C LYS A 24 -7.70 -21.06 -7.75
N ALA A 25 -8.99 -21.16 -7.49
CA ALA A 25 -9.68 -22.46 -7.49
C ALA A 25 -9.62 -23.15 -8.88
N LEU A 26 -9.76 -22.40 -9.98
CA LEU A 26 -9.52 -22.92 -11.34
C LEU A 26 -8.07 -23.38 -11.55
N ALA A 27 -7.09 -22.61 -11.07
CA ALA A 27 -5.67 -22.94 -11.23
C ALA A 27 -5.26 -24.21 -10.46
N GLU A 28 -5.90 -24.45 -9.31
CA GLU A 28 -5.71 -25.62 -8.44
C GLU A 28 -6.59 -26.83 -8.85
N ASN A 29 -7.34 -26.74 -9.96
CA ASN A 29 -8.34 -27.70 -10.43
C ASN A 29 -9.46 -28.02 -9.41
N ARG A 30 -9.80 -27.06 -8.54
CA ARG A 30 -10.96 -27.11 -7.61
C ARG A 30 -12.26 -26.62 -8.26
N LEU A 31 -12.18 -25.97 -9.41
CA LEU A 31 -13.29 -25.67 -10.33
C LEU A 31 -12.98 -26.27 -11.71
N PRO A 32 -13.99 -26.69 -12.49
CA PRO A 32 -13.80 -27.25 -13.82
C PRO A 32 -13.61 -26.13 -14.86
N LEU A 33 -13.08 -26.47 -16.04
CA LEU A 33 -12.71 -25.46 -17.06
C LEU A 33 -13.88 -24.93 -17.91
N ASP A 34 -15.04 -25.59 -17.85
CA ASP A 34 -16.30 -25.17 -18.46
C ASP A 34 -17.15 -24.27 -17.53
N ASP A 35 -16.68 -24.03 -16.31
CA ASP A 35 -17.18 -22.96 -15.44
C ASP A 35 -17.09 -21.58 -16.13
N PRO A 36 -18.04 -20.65 -15.91
CA PRO A 36 -18.00 -19.31 -16.51
C PRO A 36 -16.67 -18.55 -16.31
N ALA A 37 -15.99 -18.72 -15.17
CA ALA A 37 -14.68 -18.14 -14.94
C ALA A 37 -13.55 -18.87 -15.68
N GLY A 38 -13.69 -20.17 -15.94
CA GLY A 38 -12.80 -20.94 -16.82
C GLY A 38 -12.91 -20.48 -18.29
N LEU A 39 -14.13 -20.24 -18.77
CA LEU A 39 -14.40 -19.64 -20.07
C LEU A 39 -13.85 -18.20 -20.16
N HIS A 40 -13.98 -17.40 -19.08
CA HIS A 40 -13.38 -16.06 -18.99
C HIS A 40 -11.84 -16.10 -19.08
N VAL A 41 -11.17 -17.05 -18.43
CA VAL A 41 -9.71 -17.25 -18.56
C VAL A 41 -9.27 -17.56 -19.99
N GLY A 42 -10.13 -18.21 -20.79
CA GLY A 42 -9.88 -18.44 -22.22
C GLY A 42 -10.09 -17.21 -23.13
N SER A 43 -10.63 -16.11 -22.59
CA SER A 43 -11.11 -14.95 -23.35
C SER A 43 -10.73 -13.59 -22.73
N CYS A 44 -9.81 -13.57 -21.78
CA CYS A 44 -9.33 -12.38 -21.09
C CYS A 44 -7.84 -12.51 -20.75
N SER A 45 -7.01 -11.66 -21.35
CA SER A 45 -5.55 -11.73 -21.23
C SER A 45 -5.05 -11.50 -19.82
N GLU A 46 -5.70 -10.60 -19.06
CA GLU A 46 -5.40 -10.34 -17.65
C GLU A 46 -5.63 -11.59 -16.78
N CYS A 47 -6.78 -12.22 -16.93
CA CYS A 47 -7.12 -13.43 -16.18
C CYS A 47 -6.26 -14.63 -16.62
N TYR A 48 -5.88 -14.72 -17.90
CA TYR A 48 -4.93 -15.73 -18.36
C TYR A 48 -3.53 -15.51 -17.78
N ALA A 49 -3.08 -14.25 -17.69
CA ALA A 49 -1.81 -13.86 -17.10
C ALA A 49 -1.74 -14.20 -15.61
N GLU A 50 -2.80 -13.97 -14.83
CA GLU A 50 -2.87 -14.38 -13.42
C GLU A 50 -3.01 -15.91 -13.27
N TYR A 51 -3.91 -16.54 -14.03
CA TYR A 51 -4.18 -17.99 -13.99
C TYR A 51 -2.91 -18.82 -14.19
N ARG A 52 -2.10 -18.50 -15.20
CA ARG A 52 -0.88 -19.26 -15.50
C ARG A 52 0.14 -19.19 -14.35
N HIS A 53 0.20 -18.09 -13.59
CA HIS A 53 1.06 -17.99 -12.42
C HIS A 53 0.51 -18.76 -11.22
N TYR A 54 -0.78 -18.63 -10.86
CA TYR A 54 -1.38 -19.48 -9.81
C TYR A 54 -1.20 -20.99 -10.09
N ARG A 55 -1.27 -21.39 -11.36
CA ARG A 55 -1.09 -22.78 -11.82
C ARG A 55 0.38 -23.22 -11.87
N LEU A 56 1.35 -22.29 -11.84
CA LEU A 56 2.76 -22.57 -11.61
C LEU A 56 3.06 -22.66 -10.12
N ASP A 57 2.59 -21.70 -9.30
CA ASP A 57 2.68 -21.72 -7.84
C ASP A 57 2.16 -23.05 -7.26
N TRP A 58 0.96 -23.49 -7.67
CA TRP A 58 0.35 -24.74 -7.22
C TRP A 58 1.16 -25.99 -7.61
N LYS A 59 1.73 -26.02 -8.81
CA LYS A 59 2.61 -27.12 -9.25
C LYS A 59 3.89 -27.17 -8.43
N GLY A 60 4.59 -26.04 -8.29
CA GLY A 60 5.81 -25.95 -7.48
C GLY A 60 5.57 -26.33 -6.02
N ALA A 61 4.42 -25.95 -5.45
CA ALA A 61 4.00 -26.38 -4.12
C ALA A 61 3.80 -27.91 -4.03
N LYS A 62 3.14 -28.53 -5.02
CA LYS A 62 2.93 -30.00 -5.05
C LYS A 62 4.22 -30.78 -5.30
N GLU A 63 5.12 -30.26 -6.12
CA GLU A 63 6.45 -30.82 -6.36
C GLU A 63 7.32 -30.73 -5.09
N ALA A 64 7.29 -29.60 -4.37
CA ALA A 64 8.00 -29.43 -3.11
C ALA A 64 7.41 -30.30 -1.97
N GLU A 65 6.09 -30.45 -1.90
CA GLU A 65 5.40 -31.36 -0.97
C GLU A 65 5.82 -32.82 -1.20
N SER A 66 5.87 -33.26 -2.46
CA SER A 66 6.34 -34.60 -2.83
C SER A 66 7.84 -34.80 -2.54
N ALA A 67 8.67 -33.76 -2.66
CA ALA A 67 10.09 -33.84 -2.35
C ALA A 67 10.34 -33.93 -0.83
N ASN A 68 9.67 -33.08 -0.04
CA ASN A 68 9.82 -33.04 1.42
C ASN A 68 9.29 -34.32 2.11
N ALA A 69 8.33 -35.02 1.50
CA ALA A 69 7.89 -36.34 1.93
C ALA A 69 8.97 -37.44 1.81
N THR A 70 10.10 -37.17 1.13
CA THR A 70 11.19 -38.14 0.90
C THR A 70 12.38 -37.94 1.85
N SER A 71 12.50 -36.79 2.52
CA SER A 71 13.65 -36.48 3.38
C SER A 71 13.49 -37.02 4.81
N VAL A 72 13.98 -38.24 5.06
CA VAL A 72 14.26 -38.73 6.41
C VAL A 72 15.33 -37.84 7.05
N SER A 73 15.06 -37.35 8.27
CA SER A 73 15.89 -36.36 8.95
C SER A 73 17.04 -36.97 9.76
N VAL A 74 18.16 -36.25 9.81
CA VAL A 74 19.26 -36.47 10.76
C VAL A 74 19.35 -35.21 11.63
N PRO A 75 19.14 -35.30 12.96
CA PRO A 75 19.36 -34.17 13.85
C PRO A 75 20.86 -33.99 14.13
N ASN A 76 21.28 -32.74 14.35
CA ASN A 76 22.57 -32.44 14.95
C ASN A 76 22.40 -31.29 15.94
N ASP A 77 22.74 -31.53 17.20
CA ASP A 77 22.69 -30.54 18.26
C ASP A 77 23.88 -29.56 18.18
N ILE A 78 23.70 -28.34 18.72
CA ILE A 78 24.44 -27.86 19.91
C ILE A 78 24.08 -26.38 20.21
N GLN A 79 23.28 -26.25 21.25
CA GLN A 79 23.27 -25.25 22.32
C GLN A 79 24.27 -24.04 22.30
N SER A 80 23.70 -22.84 22.52
CA SER A 80 23.95 -21.99 23.72
C SER A 80 24.76 -20.68 23.67
N SER A 81 24.29 -19.76 24.54
CA SER A 81 25.06 -18.84 25.43
C SER A 81 25.34 -17.37 25.06
N ALA A 82 24.52 -16.51 25.71
CA ALA A 82 24.93 -15.43 26.62
C ALA A 82 25.23 -14.00 26.10
N ILE A 83 24.83 -13.03 26.96
CA ILE A 83 25.08 -11.58 26.92
C ILE A 83 26.08 -11.24 28.06
N PRO A 84 26.77 -10.09 28.03
CA PRO A 84 26.47 -9.11 29.10
C PRO A 84 26.52 -7.62 28.67
N LEU A 85 25.90 -6.77 29.50
CA LEU A 85 25.85 -5.29 29.37
C LEU A 85 27.02 -4.60 30.08
N GLY A 86 27.37 -3.38 29.64
CA GLY A 86 28.08 -2.36 30.43
C GLY A 86 28.24 -1.02 29.69
N THR A 87 28.58 0.12 30.33
CA THR A 87 28.54 0.47 31.77
C THR A 87 28.67 2.00 32.01
N LYS A 88 27.77 2.60 32.82
CA LYS A 88 27.92 3.86 33.62
C LYS A 88 28.08 5.25 32.91
N ARG A 89 27.99 6.34 33.71
CA ARG A 89 27.83 7.80 33.42
C ARG A 89 28.78 8.64 34.34
N PRO A 90 28.74 10.02 34.41
CA PRO A 90 28.79 11.10 33.40
C PRO A 90 30.10 11.97 33.55
N PRO A 91 30.26 13.19 34.19
CA PRO A 91 29.39 14.25 34.76
C PRO A 91 29.74 15.77 34.47
N ALA A 92 28.81 16.52 33.85
CA ALA A 92 28.40 17.93 34.15
C ALA A 92 29.33 19.20 34.00
N ARG A 93 28.64 20.37 33.84
CA ARG A 93 29.02 21.82 33.90
C ARG A 93 29.25 22.57 32.55
N SER A 94 28.95 23.87 32.41
CA SER A 94 28.02 24.77 33.16
C SER A 94 27.79 26.16 32.51
N ARG A 95 26.56 26.70 32.67
CA ARG A 95 26.16 28.13 32.85
C ARG A 95 26.67 29.25 31.92
N GLY A 96 25.72 30.05 31.43
CA GLY A 96 25.89 31.46 31.06
C GLY A 96 24.52 32.18 31.06
N SER A 97 24.42 33.40 31.59
CA SER A 97 23.17 34.18 31.66
C SER A 97 23.46 35.68 31.78
N PHE A 98 22.70 36.53 31.06
CA PHE A 98 22.77 37.98 31.19
C PHE A 98 21.36 38.62 31.09
N LEU A 99 21.14 39.60 31.96
CA LEU A 99 20.04 40.59 31.94
C LEU A 99 20.60 41.88 31.24
N VAL A 100 19.92 42.98 30.92
CA VAL A 100 18.92 43.86 31.57
C VAL A 100 18.36 44.74 30.40
N ALA A 101 17.07 44.86 30.06
CA ALA A 101 15.91 45.50 30.71
C ALA A 101 15.86 47.07 30.73
N ALA A 102 15.07 47.65 29.82
CA ALA A 102 14.40 48.97 29.91
C ALA A 102 13.17 48.93 28.97
N ALA A 103 11.91 49.21 29.33
CA ALA A 103 11.30 50.32 30.06
C ALA A 103 11.25 51.64 29.23
N SER A 104 10.09 52.33 29.07
CA SER A 104 8.72 52.00 29.48
C SER A 104 7.66 52.92 28.82
N VAL A 105 6.95 52.43 27.78
CA VAL A 105 5.79 53.13 27.15
C VAL A 105 4.62 52.20 26.78
N LEU A 106 4.88 50.91 26.51
CA LEU A 106 3.95 49.99 25.81
C LEU A 106 2.68 49.55 26.57
N VAL A 107 2.55 49.84 27.87
CA VAL A 107 1.56 49.17 28.76
C VAL A 107 0.10 49.43 28.35
N ILE A 108 -0.24 50.66 27.96
CA ILE A 108 -1.64 51.06 27.71
C ILE A 108 -2.17 50.49 26.38
N CYS A 109 -1.37 50.52 25.31
CA CYS A 109 -1.72 49.86 24.05
C CYS A 109 -1.73 48.33 24.18
N GLY A 110 -0.81 47.78 24.99
CA GLY A 110 -0.71 46.34 25.25
C GLY A 110 -2.00 45.74 25.81
N ALA A 111 -2.70 46.44 26.71
CA ALA A 111 -3.96 45.97 27.28
C ALA A 111 -5.08 45.81 26.22
N ALA A 112 -5.23 46.78 25.31
CA ALA A 112 -6.25 46.72 24.25
C ALA A 112 -5.93 45.64 23.20
N ILE A 113 -4.65 45.45 22.88
CA ILE A 113 -4.19 44.37 21.98
C ILE A 113 -4.41 43.00 22.64
N ALA A 114 -3.99 42.83 23.90
CA ALA A 114 -4.19 41.60 24.65
C ALA A 114 -5.67 41.23 24.77
N TYR A 115 -6.55 42.19 25.08
CA TYR A 115 -7.99 41.95 25.17
C TYR A 115 -8.59 41.47 23.83
N ARG A 116 -8.12 42.00 22.68
CA ARG A 116 -8.52 41.48 21.36
C ARG A 116 -7.93 40.11 21.04
N TYR A 117 -6.68 39.85 21.43
CA TYR A 117 -6.04 38.54 21.26
C TYR A 117 -6.77 37.45 22.07
N GLN A 118 -7.17 37.78 23.30
CA GLN A 118 -7.83 36.90 24.25
C GLN A 118 -9.32 36.66 23.94
N HIS A 119 -9.95 37.54 23.15
CA HIS A 119 -11.28 37.31 22.56
C HIS A 119 -11.24 36.71 21.13
N GLN A 120 -10.06 36.50 20.54
CA GLN A 120 -9.91 35.80 19.26
C GLN A 120 -9.74 34.28 19.41
N THR A 121 -9.67 33.74 20.63
CA THR A 121 -9.49 32.30 20.90
C THR A 121 -10.80 31.50 20.76
N SER A 122 -11.38 31.54 19.57
CA SER A 122 -12.35 30.54 19.06
C SER A 122 -12.05 30.13 17.61
N THR A 123 -10.82 30.34 17.14
CA THR A 123 -10.28 29.43 16.11
C THR A 123 -10.20 28.04 16.72
N ALA A 124 -11.06 27.12 16.26
CA ALA A 124 -10.80 25.70 16.42
C ALA A 124 -9.36 25.39 15.92
N PRO A 125 -8.63 24.44 16.52
CA PRO A 125 -7.27 24.16 16.13
C PRO A 125 -7.24 23.64 14.69
N VAL A 126 -6.97 24.54 13.73
CA VAL A 126 -6.56 24.17 12.38
C VAL A 126 -5.25 23.41 12.55
N GLN A 127 -5.34 22.08 12.48
CA GLN A 127 -4.17 21.24 12.48
C GLN A 127 -3.41 21.54 11.19
N ILE A 128 -2.34 22.33 11.33
CA ILE A 128 -1.41 22.61 10.23
C ILE A 128 -0.77 21.26 9.89
N ALA A 129 -1.23 20.65 8.79
CA ALA A 129 -0.66 19.40 8.29
C ALA A 129 0.85 19.56 8.17
N SER A 130 1.60 18.64 8.79
CA SER A 130 3.06 18.72 8.83
C SER A 130 3.61 18.82 7.41
N SER A 131 4.48 19.81 7.17
CA SER A 131 5.15 19.97 5.89
C SER A 131 6.33 19.01 5.71
N ALA A 132 6.77 18.34 6.78
CA ALA A 132 7.69 17.21 6.70
C ALA A 132 6.95 15.99 6.15
N PRO A 133 7.48 15.31 5.11
CA PRO A 133 6.92 14.05 4.63
C PRO A 133 6.83 12.99 5.73
N VAL A 134 5.82 12.14 5.64
CA VAL A 134 5.60 10.99 6.52
C VAL A 134 5.87 9.71 5.75
N ASP A 135 6.76 8.87 6.25
CA ASP A 135 7.02 7.55 5.66
C ASP A 135 5.87 6.59 5.98
N ALA A 136 5.38 5.87 4.96
CA ALA A 136 4.34 4.86 5.09
C ALA A 136 4.70 3.61 4.28
N LYS A 137 4.19 2.45 4.69
CA LYS A 137 4.38 1.18 3.97
C LYS A 137 3.07 0.43 3.84
N VAL A 138 2.82 -0.11 2.64
CA VAL A 138 1.62 -0.88 2.29
C VAL A 138 2.05 -2.14 1.56
N ASP A 139 1.53 -3.31 1.97
CA ASP A 139 1.79 -4.59 1.29
C ASP A 139 0.52 -5.10 0.63
N LEU A 140 0.42 -4.94 -0.70
CA LEU A 140 -0.74 -5.36 -1.49
C LEU A 140 -0.65 -6.81 -1.98
N PHE A 141 0.45 -7.52 -1.70
CA PHE A 141 0.77 -8.81 -2.33
C PHE A 141 -0.22 -9.93 -2.01
N ASN A 142 -0.85 -9.91 -0.84
CA ASN A 142 -1.98 -10.78 -0.49
C ASN A 142 -3.20 -9.95 -0.04
N ALA A 143 -3.28 -8.68 -0.44
CA ALA A 143 -4.44 -7.84 -0.12
C ALA A 143 -5.55 -8.14 -1.14
N PRO A 144 -6.79 -8.45 -0.70
CA PRO A 144 -7.88 -8.76 -1.62
C PRO A 144 -8.20 -7.55 -2.51
N THR A 145 -8.13 -7.76 -3.83
CA THR A 145 -8.42 -6.77 -4.86
C THR A 145 -9.93 -6.60 -5.06
N LEU A 146 -10.43 -5.37 -5.14
CA LEU A 146 -11.71 -5.14 -5.82
C LEU A 146 -11.51 -5.24 -7.34
N ARG A 147 -12.41 -5.98 -8.01
CA ARG A 147 -12.39 -6.24 -9.45
C ARG A 147 -13.79 -5.93 -10.00
N GLY A 148 -13.86 -5.24 -11.14
CA GLY A 148 -15.14 -4.84 -11.74
C GLY A 148 -15.90 -3.77 -10.95
N VAL A 149 -17.17 -3.57 -11.37
CA VAL A 149 -18.09 -2.57 -10.81
C VAL A 149 -19.09 -3.20 -9.84
N ASP A 150 -19.46 -4.46 -10.09
CA ASP A 150 -20.45 -5.20 -9.31
C ASP A 150 -19.83 -5.75 -8.01
N ASP A 151 -20.53 -5.57 -6.89
CA ASP A 151 -20.00 -5.78 -5.54
C ASP A 151 -20.51 -7.07 -4.88
N ASP A 152 -19.60 -8.01 -4.61
CA ASP A 152 -19.73 -9.01 -3.54
C ASP A 152 -18.32 -9.52 -3.15
N ALA A 153 -17.68 -8.87 -2.17
CA ALA A 153 -16.31 -9.16 -1.76
C ALA A 153 -16.16 -9.30 -0.23
N ALA A 154 -15.35 -10.26 0.21
CA ALA A 154 -15.01 -10.49 1.61
C ALA A 154 -14.39 -9.25 2.28
N PRO A 155 -14.50 -9.08 3.63
CA PRO A 155 -14.01 -7.90 4.34
C PRO A 155 -12.54 -7.59 4.01
N LEU A 156 -12.33 -6.45 3.38
CA LEU A 156 -11.07 -6.07 2.75
C LEU A 156 -10.06 -5.54 3.77
N GLN A 157 -8.78 -5.75 3.51
CA GLN A 157 -7.70 -5.17 4.32
C GLN A 157 -7.60 -3.67 4.04
N GLU A 158 -8.26 -2.86 4.87
CA GLU A 158 -8.30 -1.41 4.73
C GLU A 158 -6.92 -0.78 4.97
N VAL A 159 -6.44 -0.02 3.99
CA VAL A 159 -5.18 0.74 4.08
C VAL A 159 -5.44 2.05 4.82
N SER A 160 -4.46 2.56 5.57
CA SER A 160 -4.58 3.86 6.26
C SER A 160 -3.36 4.74 6.00
N LEU A 161 -3.60 5.98 5.53
CA LEU A 161 -2.56 6.99 5.29
C LEU A 161 -2.93 8.32 5.97
N PRO A 162 -1.96 9.18 6.34
CA PRO A 162 -2.24 10.49 6.92
C PRO A 162 -2.58 11.54 5.84
N ALA A 163 -3.32 12.59 6.21
CA ALA A 163 -3.54 13.80 5.41
C ALA A 163 -2.27 14.68 5.32
N ALA A 164 -1.17 14.12 4.78
CA ALA A 164 0.16 14.74 4.72
C ALA A 164 0.81 14.54 3.34
N VAL A 165 2.04 15.05 3.16
CA VAL A 165 2.91 14.49 2.11
C VAL A 165 3.39 13.13 2.60
N VAL A 166 3.22 12.09 1.80
CA VAL A 166 3.56 10.71 2.15
C VAL A 166 4.64 10.18 1.21
N HIS A 167 5.74 9.69 1.78
CA HIS A 167 6.65 8.80 1.07
C HIS A 167 6.18 7.37 1.31
N LEU A 168 5.65 6.73 0.28
CA LEU A 168 4.94 5.47 0.37
C LEU A 168 5.72 4.35 -0.31
N SER A 169 6.22 3.39 0.46
CA SER A 169 6.73 2.12 -0.05
C SER A 169 5.57 1.13 -0.27
N VAL A 170 5.33 0.74 -1.52
CA VAL A 170 4.27 -0.21 -1.90
C VAL A 170 4.90 -1.54 -2.31
N THR A 171 4.57 -2.63 -1.61
CA THR A 171 4.63 -3.97 -2.23
C THR A 171 3.40 -4.09 -3.14
N LEU A 172 3.61 -4.38 -4.41
CA LEU A 172 2.53 -4.46 -5.41
C LEU A 172 1.76 -5.79 -5.33
N PRO A 173 0.58 -5.87 -5.99
CA PRO A 173 -0.24 -7.09 -6.04
C PRO A 173 0.49 -8.28 -6.66
N ARG A 174 0.03 -9.50 -6.36
CA ARG A 174 0.54 -10.75 -6.95
C ARG A 174 0.68 -10.66 -8.47
N PHE A 175 1.79 -11.20 -8.97
CA PHE A 175 2.12 -11.28 -10.40
C PHE A 175 2.20 -9.93 -11.15
N SER A 176 2.22 -8.82 -10.40
CA SER A 176 2.74 -7.55 -10.90
C SER A 176 4.13 -7.75 -11.50
N GLN A 177 4.43 -7.01 -12.56
CA GLN A 177 5.69 -7.09 -13.28
C GLN A 177 6.55 -5.87 -12.93
N SER A 178 7.87 -5.95 -13.17
CA SER A 178 8.71 -4.74 -13.11
C SER A 178 8.31 -3.71 -14.19
N GLY A 179 8.58 -2.43 -13.93
CA GLY A 179 8.27 -1.32 -14.83
C GLY A 179 7.71 -0.09 -14.11
N ARG A 180 7.28 0.93 -14.87
CA ARG A 180 6.66 2.14 -14.30
C ARG A 180 5.20 1.91 -13.96
N TYR A 181 4.78 2.36 -12.77
CA TYR A 181 3.40 2.38 -12.31
C TYR A 181 2.95 3.82 -11.98
N GLU A 182 1.65 4.05 -12.00
CA GLU A 182 0.98 5.19 -11.36
C GLU A 182 0.20 4.68 -10.13
N VAL A 183 0.29 5.42 -9.02
CA VAL A 183 -0.61 5.26 -7.87
C VAL A 183 -1.56 6.43 -7.86
N VAL A 184 -2.85 6.14 -7.82
CA VAL A 184 -3.93 7.13 -7.78
C VAL A 184 -4.67 6.97 -6.46
N VAL A 185 -5.03 8.10 -5.84
CA VAL A 185 -5.98 8.17 -4.74
C VAL A 185 -7.19 8.98 -5.19
N SER A 186 -8.39 8.40 -5.06
CA SER A 186 -9.66 8.97 -5.54
C SER A 186 -10.81 8.73 -4.57
N GLN A 187 -11.86 9.54 -4.64
CA GLN A 187 -13.09 9.34 -3.83
C GLN A 187 -13.97 8.21 -4.38
N ASP A 188 -13.97 8.01 -5.70
CA ASP A 188 -14.64 6.90 -6.38
C ASP A 188 -13.66 5.77 -6.74
N ARG A 189 -14.21 4.56 -6.95
CA ARG A 189 -13.43 3.40 -7.42
C ARG A 189 -12.87 3.59 -8.83
N GLY A 190 -13.50 4.40 -9.68
CA GLY A 190 -13.11 4.60 -11.08
C GLY A 190 -11.97 5.60 -11.31
N GLY A 191 -11.40 6.20 -10.25
CA GLY A 191 -10.31 7.17 -10.37
C GLY A 191 -10.73 8.57 -10.87
N SER A 192 -12.02 8.83 -11.06
CA SER A 192 -12.52 10.07 -11.70
C SER A 192 -12.44 11.29 -10.77
N GLN A 193 -12.66 11.09 -9.48
CA GLN A 193 -12.62 12.09 -8.41
C GLN A 193 -11.23 12.08 -7.76
N LEU A 194 -10.22 12.43 -8.55
CA LEU A 194 -8.81 12.46 -8.19
C LEU A 194 -8.54 13.35 -6.96
N VAL A 195 -7.81 12.79 -5.98
CA VAL A 195 -7.35 13.48 -4.78
C VAL A 195 -5.84 13.68 -4.82
N ALA A 196 -5.09 12.62 -5.13
CA ALA A 196 -3.64 12.66 -5.29
C ALA A 196 -3.18 11.60 -6.28
N LYS A 197 -1.98 11.80 -6.85
CA LYS A 197 -1.30 10.79 -7.64
C LYS A 197 0.21 10.91 -7.59
N GLY A 198 0.89 9.81 -7.87
CA GLY A 198 2.35 9.74 -7.98
C GLY A 198 2.79 8.59 -8.87
N PHE A 199 4.05 8.61 -9.30
CA PHE A 199 4.64 7.56 -10.13
C PHE A 199 5.81 6.91 -9.40
N GLY A 200 5.96 5.60 -9.58
CA GLY A 200 7.11 4.82 -9.11
C GLY A 200 7.65 3.92 -10.23
N THR A 201 8.91 3.54 -10.11
CA THR A 201 9.49 2.45 -10.91
C THR A 201 9.55 1.23 -10.01
N ALA A 202 8.80 0.20 -10.38
CA ALA A 202 8.70 -1.04 -9.63
C ALA A 202 9.72 -2.09 -10.11
N ALA A 203 10.32 -2.78 -9.15
CA ALA A 203 11.32 -3.81 -9.36
C ALA A 203 10.98 -5.06 -8.53
N ASP A 204 11.34 -6.25 -9.01
CA ASP A 204 11.28 -7.46 -8.20
C ASP A 204 12.32 -7.45 -7.09
N THR A 205 11.95 -7.94 -5.91
CA THR A 205 12.86 -8.32 -4.84
C THR A 205 12.34 -9.59 -4.18
N ASN A 206 12.97 -10.72 -4.47
CA ASN A 206 12.64 -12.05 -3.96
C ASN A 206 11.21 -12.53 -4.31
N GLY A 207 10.76 -12.27 -5.55
CA GLY A 207 9.42 -12.67 -6.02
C GLY A 207 8.28 -11.76 -5.52
N LYS A 208 8.62 -10.65 -4.88
CA LYS A 208 7.71 -9.54 -4.57
C LYS A 208 8.16 -8.32 -5.36
N VAL A 209 7.30 -7.84 -6.26
CA VAL A 209 7.53 -6.55 -6.92
C VAL A 209 7.13 -5.42 -5.97
N GLY A 210 7.96 -4.38 -5.86
CA GLY A 210 7.68 -3.20 -5.05
C GLY A 210 8.27 -1.92 -5.62
N MET A 211 7.81 -0.77 -5.12
CA MET A 211 8.26 0.56 -5.52
C MET A 211 8.07 1.57 -4.38
N ASP A 212 8.76 2.69 -4.47
CA ASP A 212 8.49 3.90 -3.69
C ASP A 212 7.77 4.95 -4.54
N VAL A 213 6.82 5.66 -3.94
CA VAL A 213 6.05 6.75 -4.58
C VAL A 213 5.83 7.88 -3.57
N THR A 214 5.76 9.12 -4.05
CA THR A 214 5.35 10.26 -3.20
C THR A 214 3.94 10.68 -3.55
N LEU A 215 3.08 10.85 -2.53
CA LEU A 215 1.69 11.31 -2.66
C LEU A 215 1.48 12.56 -1.80
N ASP A 216 0.75 13.56 -2.29
CA ASP A 216 0.37 14.74 -1.53
C ASP A 216 -1.09 14.65 -1.10
N LEU A 217 -1.33 14.18 0.13
CA LEU A 217 -2.66 14.01 0.73
C LEU A 217 -3.03 15.18 1.65
N ARG A 218 -2.27 16.29 1.68
CA ARG A 218 -2.55 17.45 2.57
C ARG A 218 -3.89 18.13 2.32
N ALA A 219 -4.45 17.97 1.12
CA ALA A 219 -5.76 18.51 0.75
C ALA A 219 -6.91 17.50 0.97
N ALA A 220 -6.61 16.24 1.30
CA ALA A 220 -7.60 15.22 1.57
C ALA A 220 -8.23 15.42 2.96
N LYS A 221 -9.54 15.19 3.06
CA LYS A 221 -10.25 15.15 4.35
C LYS A 221 -10.16 13.75 4.93
N ALA A 222 -10.22 13.60 6.25
CA ALA A 222 -10.34 12.28 6.86
C ALA A 222 -11.61 11.54 6.37
N GLY A 223 -11.50 10.25 6.08
CA GLY A 223 -12.58 9.42 5.54
C GLY A 223 -12.13 8.42 4.48
N SER A 224 -13.11 7.75 3.85
CA SER A 224 -12.91 6.68 2.86
C SER A 224 -12.58 7.18 1.46
N TYR A 225 -11.64 6.50 0.81
CA TYR A 225 -11.14 6.70 -0.55
C TYR A 225 -10.78 5.33 -1.16
N PHE A 226 -10.39 5.34 -2.43
CA PHE A 226 -9.75 4.20 -3.09
C PHE A 226 -8.29 4.53 -3.43
N LEU A 227 -7.41 3.55 -3.24
CA LEU A 227 -6.05 3.53 -3.78
C LEU A 227 -6.05 2.59 -5.00
N ALA A 228 -5.61 3.10 -6.15
CA ALA A 228 -5.46 2.32 -7.38
C ALA A 228 -3.99 2.14 -7.75
N THR A 229 -3.63 0.98 -8.29
CA THR A 229 -2.31 0.73 -8.91
C THR A 229 -2.51 0.45 -10.40
N VAL A 230 -1.84 1.26 -11.25
CA VAL A 230 -2.07 1.30 -12.70
C VAL A 230 -0.76 1.03 -13.45
N ARG A 231 -0.77 0.12 -14.45
CA ARG A 231 0.38 -0.15 -15.34
C ARG A 231 -0.05 -0.12 -16.82
N GLY A 232 -0.16 1.09 -17.35
CA GLY A 232 -0.44 1.32 -18.77
C GLY A 232 -1.72 0.65 -19.25
N SER A 233 -1.66 0.06 -20.44
CA SER A 233 -2.75 -0.71 -21.07
C SER A 233 -2.66 -2.23 -20.84
N ASP A 234 -1.56 -2.72 -20.28
CA ASP A 234 -1.11 -4.11 -20.50
C ASP A 234 -1.09 -4.96 -19.21
N ASN A 235 -1.43 -4.35 -18.07
CA ASN A 235 -1.64 -4.99 -16.77
C ASN A 235 -2.73 -4.16 -16.05
N GLY A 236 -3.97 -4.65 -16.10
CA GLY A 236 -5.17 -3.89 -15.74
C GLY A 236 -5.22 -3.44 -14.28
N THR A 237 -5.88 -2.31 -14.03
CA THR A 237 -5.89 -1.61 -12.74
C THR A 237 -6.44 -2.45 -11.59
N TYR A 238 -5.80 -2.38 -10.42
CA TYR A 238 -6.29 -2.95 -9.16
C TYR A 238 -6.70 -1.84 -8.18
N TYR A 239 -7.81 -2.06 -7.46
CA TYR A 239 -8.40 -1.09 -6.53
C TYR A 239 -8.48 -1.62 -5.09
N TYR A 240 -8.18 -0.74 -4.13
CA TYR A 240 -8.08 -1.04 -2.70
C TYR A 240 -8.77 0.04 -1.85
N PRO A 241 -9.52 -0.31 -0.79
CA PRO A 241 -10.04 0.67 0.16
C PRO A 241 -8.91 1.36 0.94
N LEU A 242 -9.03 2.68 1.07
CA LEU A 242 -8.09 3.54 1.77
C LEU A 242 -8.84 4.47 2.74
N GLN A 243 -8.37 4.58 3.97
CA GLN A 243 -8.72 5.66 4.90
C GLN A 243 -7.63 6.71 4.92
N VAL A 244 -8.01 7.97 4.67
CA VAL A 244 -7.19 9.12 5.06
C VAL A 244 -7.57 9.52 6.49
N LYS A 245 -6.58 9.89 7.31
CA LYS A 245 -6.75 10.30 8.71
C LYS A 245 -5.94 11.57 9.04
#